data_AF-A0A221NIM9-F1
#
_entry.id   AF-A0A221NIM9-F1
#
_cell.length_a   1.000
_cell.length_b   1.000
_cell.length_c   1.000
_cell.angle_alpha   90.00
_cell.angle_beta   90.00
_cell.angle_gamma   90.00
#
_symmetry.space_group_name_H-M   'P 1'
#
loop_
_entity.id
_entity.type
_entity.pdbx_description
1 polymer ?
#
loop_
_entity_poly.entity_id
_entity_poly.type
_entity_poly.pdbx_seq_one_letter_code
_entity_poly.pdbx_strand_id
1 'polypeptide(L)'
;MSASGSLWNWWRSRSANWRLVLLGGLLGTIGAVGLSALNNIGRFSVGYVPWILMNLFLFEIPAMVILGLVVSSGVIVALLPLPRSTHAIARALVAGIVATVGSGALIFLYFTLFPLTYNPVLAAAYTGPVVGIAFAIVVYRWGRGASKAAKTGSRRREEGG
;
A
#
# COMPACT_ATOMS: atom_id res chain seq x y z
N MET A 1 -23.51 -21.43 -9.35
CA MET A 1 -22.98 -20.55 -8.29
C MET A 1 -21.57 -20.09 -8.66
N SER A 2 -21.43 -18.97 -9.38
CA SER A 2 -20.15 -18.39 -9.77
C SER A 2 -19.81 -17.20 -8.87
N ALA A 3 -19.31 -17.50 -7.67
CA ALA A 3 -18.92 -16.49 -6.68
C ALA A 3 -17.61 -15.73 -7.02
N SER A 4 -17.00 -15.97 -8.18
CA SER A 4 -15.71 -15.37 -8.56
C SER A 4 -15.80 -13.96 -9.17
N GLY A 5 -17.00 -13.50 -9.55
CA GLY A 5 -17.20 -12.20 -10.20
C GLY A 5 -17.40 -11.01 -9.25
N SER A 6 -17.83 -11.23 -8.00
CA SER A 6 -18.30 -10.14 -7.13
C SER A 6 -17.18 -9.30 -6.54
N LEU A 7 -16.08 -9.92 -6.08
CA LEU A 7 -14.93 -9.20 -5.51
C LEU A 7 -14.22 -8.35 -6.57
N TRP A 8 -14.04 -8.87 -7.77
CA TRP A 8 -13.36 -8.16 -8.86
C TRP A 8 -14.18 -6.97 -9.36
N ASN A 9 -15.50 -7.13 -9.53
CA ASN A 9 -16.39 -6.03 -9.91
C ASN A 9 -16.57 -5.00 -8.78
N TRP A 10 -16.59 -5.43 -7.52
CA TRP A 10 -16.62 -4.54 -6.36
C TRP A 10 -15.35 -3.68 -6.27
N TRP A 11 -14.19 -4.30 -6.50
CA TRP A 11 -12.92 -3.57 -6.58
C TRP A 11 -12.93 -2.57 -7.75
N ARG A 12 -13.54 -2.92 -8.89
CA ARG A 12 -13.62 -2.08 -10.11
C ARG A 12 -14.50 -0.84 -9.97
N SER A 13 -15.55 -0.89 -9.13
CA SER A 13 -16.54 0.18 -8.94
C SER A 13 -16.12 1.27 -7.94
N ARG A 14 -15.28 0.98 -6.95
CA ARG A 14 -14.85 1.97 -5.94
C ARG A 14 -13.81 2.96 -6.45
N SER A 15 -13.88 4.19 -5.92
CA SER A 15 -13.00 5.31 -6.28
C SER A 15 -11.52 4.98 -6.08
N ALA A 16 -10.64 5.57 -6.91
CA ALA A 16 -9.20 5.33 -6.87
C ALA A 16 -8.60 5.57 -5.47
N ASN A 17 -9.14 6.53 -4.72
CA ASN A 17 -8.74 6.85 -3.36
C ASN A 17 -9.00 5.69 -2.39
N TRP A 18 -10.15 5.02 -2.51
CA TRP A 18 -10.48 3.88 -1.64
C TRP A 18 -9.53 2.68 -1.86
N ARG A 19 -9.04 2.47 -3.08
CA ARG A 19 -8.07 1.40 -3.37
C ARG A 19 -6.72 1.69 -2.74
N LEU A 20 -6.28 2.95 -2.73
CA LEU A 20 -5.04 3.36 -2.08
C LEU A 20 -5.15 3.19 -0.55
N VAL A 21 -6.30 3.50 0.03
CA VAL A 21 -6.60 3.26 1.45
C VAL A 21 -6.56 1.76 1.78
N LEU A 22 -7.21 0.93 0.96
CA LEU A 22 -7.17 -0.53 1.12
C LEU A 22 -5.75 -1.09 0.95
N LEU A 23 -4.96 -0.54 0.02
CA LEU A 23 -3.58 -0.96 -0.18
C LEU A 23 -2.74 -0.64 1.06
N GLY A 24 -2.88 0.55 1.63
CA GLY A 24 -2.21 0.94 2.87
C GLY A 24 -2.58 0.04 4.04
N GLY A 25 -3.88 -0.25 4.21
CA GLY A 25 -4.34 -1.19 5.23
C GLY A 25 -3.79 -2.61 5.03
N LEU A 26 -3.85 -3.15 3.81
CA LEU A 26 -3.32 -4.48 3.50
C LEU A 26 -1.82 -4.58 3.71
N LEU A 27 -1.05 -3.59 3.23
CA LEU A 27 0.40 -3.55 3.41
C LEU A 27 0.78 -3.38 4.88
N GLY A 28 0.00 -2.59 5.63
CA GLY A 28 0.16 -2.46 7.09
C GLY A 28 -0.04 -3.80 7.80
N THR A 29 -1.13 -4.52 7.51
CA THR A 29 -1.39 -5.84 8.10
C THR A 29 -0.33 -6.85 7.72
N ILE A 30 0.07 -6.92 6.44
CA ILE A 30 1.13 -7.82 5.97
C ILE A 30 2.47 -7.48 6.63
N GLY A 31 2.78 -6.18 6.76
CA GLY A 31 3.98 -5.69 7.43
C GLY A 31 4.02 -6.10 8.90
N ALA A 32 2.91 -5.94 9.62
CA ALA A 32 2.79 -6.37 11.02
C ALA A 32 3.06 -7.87 11.16
N VAL A 33 2.34 -8.69 10.39
CA VAL A 33 2.50 -10.16 10.43
C VAL A 33 3.91 -10.58 10.05
N GLY A 34 4.48 -9.99 9.00
CA GLY A 34 5.83 -10.30 8.53
C GLY A 34 6.92 -9.95 9.55
N LEU A 35 6.83 -8.75 10.15
CA LEU A 35 7.76 -8.31 11.20
C LEU A 35 7.64 -9.16 12.46
N SER A 36 6.41 -9.50 12.86
CA SER A 36 6.16 -10.36 14.02
C SER A 36 6.68 -11.78 13.80
N ALA A 37 6.45 -12.35 12.61
CA ALA A 37 6.98 -13.68 12.26
C ALA A 37 8.51 -13.70 12.25
N LEU A 38 9.13 -12.68 11.66
CA LEU A 38 10.59 -12.53 11.63
C LEU A 38 11.18 -12.43 13.05
N ASN A 39 10.59 -11.62 13.93
CA ASN A 39 11.06 -11.43 15.30
C ASN A 39 10.92 -12.70 16.16
N ASN A 40 9.96 -13.56 15.85
CA ASN A 40 9.68 -14.75 16.65
C ASN A 40 10.25 -16.06 16.07
N ILE A 41 10.74 -16.08 14.82
CA ILE A 41 11.32 -17.28 14.17
C ILE A 41 12.44 -17.93 15.00
N GLY A 42 13.24 -17.16 15.73
CA GLY A 42 14.34 -17.66 16.56
C GLY A 42 13.99 -17.95 18.02
N ARG A 43 12.77 -17.63 18.48
CA ARG A 43 12.34 -17.73 19.89
C ARG A 43 11.03 -18.48 20.07
N PHE A 44 10.64 -19.26 19.06
CA PHE A 44 9.34 -19.91 19.02
C PHE A 44 9.20 -20.92 20.16
N SER A 45 8.38 -20.57 21.15
CA SER A 45 7.99 -21.45 22.25
C SER A 45 6.47 -21.47 22.31
N VAL A 46 5.88 -22.67 22.35
CA VAL A 46 4.43 -22.90 22.26
C VAL A 46 3.66 -22.15 23.36
N GLY A 47 4.26 -21.98 24.54
CA GLY A 47 3.68 -21.22 25.64
C GLY A 47 3.58 -19.71 25.41
N TYR A 48 4.37 -19.15 24.48
CA TYR A 48 4.37 -17.72 24.17
C TYR A 48 3.42 -17.36 23.02
N VAL A 49 2.88 -18.34 22.30
CA VAL A 49 2.01 -18.12 21.14
C VAL A 49 0.77 -17.26 21.48
N PRO A 50 0.04 -17.48 22.60
CA PRO A 50 -1.11 -16.64 22.94
C PRO A 50 -0.71 -15.18 23.18
N TRP A 51 0.43 -14.95 23.83
CA TRP A 51 0.95 -13.62 24.10
C TRP A 51 1.38 -12.89 22.82
N ILE A 52 2.07 -13.60 21.92
CA ILE A 52 2.48 -13.07 20.60
C ILE A 52 1.25 -12.71 19.77
N LEU A 53 0.24 -13.58 19.71
CA LEU A 53 -1.00 -13.30 18.98
C LEU A 53 -1.74 -12.11 19.58
N MET A 54 -1.86 -12.04 20.91
CA MET A 54 -2.50 -10.91 21.57
C MET A 54 -1.80 -9.58 21.23
N ASN A 55 -0.46 -9.53 21.30
CA ASN A 55 0.30 -8.34 20.96
C ASN A 55 0.19 -7.96 19.48
N LEU A 56 0.23 -8.96 18.60
CA LEU A 56 0.08 -8.79 17.17
C LEU A 56 -1.28 -8.17 16.81
N PHE A 57 -2.37 -8.72 17.35
CA PHE A 57 -3.73 -8.27 17.02
C PHE A 57 -4.12 -6.95 17.69
N LEU A 58 -3.70 -6.70 18.93
CA LEU A 58 -4.12 -5.51 19.69
C LEU A 58 -3.23 -4.30 19.45
N PHE A 59 -1.95 -4.49 19.13
CA PHE A 59 -0.99 -3.39 19.04
C PHE A 59 -0.31 -3.30 17.67
N GLU A 60 0.33 -4.37 17.19
CA GLU A 60 1.15 -4.29 15.96
C GLU A 60 0.30 -4.08 14.70
N ILE A 61 -0.80 -4.85 14.53
CA ILE A 61 -1.69 -4.71 13.37
C ILE A 61 -2.33 -3.32 13.34
N PRO A 62 -2.99 -2.82 14.40
CA PRO A 62 -3.56 -1.48 14.40
C PRO A 62 -2.51 -0.39 14.13
N ALA A 63 -1.34 -0.47 14.76
CA ALA A 63 -0.27 0.50 14.55
C ALA A 63 0.19 0.52 13.08
N MET A 64 0.49 -0.65 12.50
CA MET A 64 0.95 -0.72 11.11
C MET A 64 -0.14 -0.35 10.10
N VAL A 65 -1.41 -0.63 10.40
CA VAL A 65 -2.55 -0.17 9.60
C VAL A 65 -2.62 1.35 9.63
N ILE A 66 -2.49 1.99 10.81
CA ILE A 66 -2.46 3.45 10.93
C ILE A 66 -1.30 4.04 10.12
N LEU A 67 -0.09 3.48 10.25
CA LEU A 67 1.07 3.91 9.45
C LEU A 67 0.79 3.77 7.94
N GLY A 68 0.23 2.63 7.52
CA GLY A 68 -0.17 2.41 6.13
C GLY A 68 -1.20 3.43 5.63
N LEU A 69 -2.19 3.79 6.46
CA LEU A 69 -3.18 4.82 6.15
C LEU A 69 -2.56 6.22 6.04
N VAL A 70 -1.58 6.55 6.89
CA VAL A 70 -0.83 7.80 6.81
C VAL A 70 -0.05 7.88 5.49
N VAL A 71 0.66 6.80 5.11
CA VAL A 71 1.37 6.72 3.83
C VAL A 71 0.39 6.88 2.65
N SER A 72 -0.74 6.15 2.67
CA SER A 72 -1.77 6.29 1.63
C SER A 72 -2.28 7.72 1.51
N SER A 73 -2.52 8.39 2.63
CA SER A 73 -2.97 9.78 2.66
C SER A 73 -1.91 10.71 2.09
N GLY A 74 -0.63 10.53 2.45
CA GLY A 74 0.49 11.28 1.89
C GLY A 74 0.61 11.10 0.37
N VAL A 75 0.46 9.88 -0.13
CA VAL A 75 0.45 9.59 -1.58
C VAL A 75 -0.73 10.27 -2.26
N ILE A 76 -1.93 10.25 -1.68
CA ILE A 76 -3.10 10.94 -2.24
C ILE A 76 -2.83 12.44 -2.33
N VAL A 77 -2.33 13.06 -1.26
CA VAL A 77 -2.00 14.49 -1.22
C VAL A 77 -0.94 14.84 -2.27
N ALA A 78 0.10 14.03 -2.41
CA ALA A 78 1.14 14.23 -3.42
C ALA A 78 0.65 14.08 -4.86
N LEU A 79 -0.45 13.34 -5.08
CA LEU A 79 -1.08 13.17 -6.38
C LEU A 79 -2.10 14.26 -6.74
N LEU A 80 -2.58 15.05 -5.76
CA LEU A 80 -3.51 16.17 -5.99
C LEU A 80 -3.00 17.25 -6.95
N PRO A 81 -1.73 17.71 -6.87
CA PRO A 81 -1.23 18.76 -7.77
C PRO A 81 -0.96 18.26 -9.19
N LEU A 82 -1.02 16.94 -9.45
CA LEU A 82 -0.70 16.37 -10.76
C LEU A 82 -1.94 16.32 -11.66
N PRO A 83 -1.96 17.05 -12.79
CA PRO A 83 -3.05 17.00 -13.76
C PRO A 83 -3.36 15.56 -14.19
N ARG A 84 -4.64 15.26 -14.42
CA ARG A 84 -5.05 13.95 -14.94
C ARG A 84 -4.50 13.65 -16.35
N SER A 85 -4.08 14.69 -17.07
CA SER A 85 -3.41 14.62 -18.38
C SER A 85 -1.92 14.23 -18.28
N THR A 86 -1.31 14.30 -17.09
CA THR A 86 0.09 13.93 -16.89
C THR A 86 0.31 12.44 -17.16
N HIS A 87 1.44 12.11 -17.80
CA HIS A 87 1.83 10.74 -18.12
C HIS A 87 1.65 9.79 -16.93
N ALA A 88 0.98 8.66 -17.16
CA ALA A 88 0.72 7.64 -16.13
C ALA A 88 1.98 7.13 -15.44
N ILE A 89 3.12 7.13 -16.16
CA ILE A 89 4.44 6.77 -15.63
C ILE A 89 4.90 7.79 -14.59
N ALA A 90 4.81 9.09 -14.88
CA ALA A 90 5.25 10.14 -13.97
C ALA A 90 4.44 10.13 -12.66
N ARG A 91 3.11 9.97 -12.74
CA ARG A 91 2.25 9.84 -11.56
C ARG A 91 2.58 8.61 -10.73
N ALA A 92 2.93 7.49 -11.37
CA ALA A 92 3.33 6.27 -10.69
C ALA A 92 4.69 6.42 -9.97
N LEU A 93 5.65 7.10 -10.59
CA LEU A 93 6.95 7.39 -9.99
C LEU A 93 6.80 8.29 -8.77
N VAL A 94 6.01 9.37 -8.86
CA VAL A 94 5.76 10.26 -7.72
C VAL A 94 5.11 9.49 -6.57
N ALA A 95 4.06 8.71 -6.85
CA ALA A 95 3.42 7.88 -5.83
C ALA A 95 4.40 6.88 -5.20
N GLY A 96 5.25 6.25 -6.00
CA GLY A 96 6.25 5.30 -5.52
C GLY A 96 7.32 5.94 -4.64
N ILE A 97 7.86 7.10 -5.04
CA ILE A 97 8.88 7.82 -4.27
C ILE A 97 8.30 8.28 -2.93
N VAL A 98 7.12 8.91 -2.96
CA VAL A 98 6.44 9.38 -1.74
C VAL A 98 6.12 8.23 -0.81
N ALA A 99 5.63 7.11 -1.36
CA ALA A 99 5.36 5.90 -0.58
C ALA A 99 6.64 5.32 0.03
N THR A 100 7.74 5.23 -0.73
CA THR A 100 9.04 4.72 -0.24
C THR A 100 9.59 5.57 0.90
N VAL A 101 9.65 6.90 0.70
CA VAL A 101 10.21 7.82 1.69
C VAL A 101 9.30 7.88 2.91
N GLY A 102 7.99 7.97 2.70
CA GLY A 102 7.01 8.03 3.78
C GLY A 102 6.99 6.76 4.62
N SER A 103 6.93 5.58 3.99
CA SER A 103 6.93 4.31 4.73
C SER A 103 8.28 4.06 5.41
N GLY A 104 9.40 4.32 4.73
CA GLY A 104 10.74 4.17 5.30
C GLY A 104 10.94 5.05 6.53
N ALA A 105 10.58 6.34 6.44
CA ALA A 105 10.69 7.28 7.57
C ALA A 105 9.79 6.89 8.75
N LEU A 106 8.54 6.50 8.47
CA LEU A 106 7.60 6.08 9.51
C LEU A 106 8.01 4.78 10.20
N ILE A 107 8.53 3.81 9.42
CA ILE A 107 9.02 2.55 9.96
C ILE A 107 10.31 2.77 10.76
N PHE A 108 11.23 3.60 10.26
CA PHE A 108 12.42 3.99 11.02
C PHE A 108 12.04 4.63 12.36
N LEU A 109 11.11 5.60 12.35
CA LEU A 109 10.63 6.26 13.55
C LEU A 109 9.96 5.27 14.52
N TYR A 110 9.10 4.38 14.00
CA TYR A 110 8.43 3.35 14.79
C TYR A 110 9.44 2.46 15.53
N PHE A 111 10.44 1.92 14.83
CA PHE A 111 11.47 1.08 15.43
C PHE A 111 12.46 1.83 16.31
N THR A 112 12.61 3.14 16.12
CA THR A 112 13.43 4.00 17.00
C THR A 112 12.70 4.27 18.32
N LEU A 113 11.38 4.50 18.29
CA LEU A 113 10.55 4.75 19.48
C LEU A 113 10.23 3.47 20.25
N PHE A 114 10.04 2.36 19.53
CA PHE A 114 9.78 1.04 20.10
C PHE A 114 10.92 0.10 19.71
N PRO A 115 12.04 0.13 20.48
CA PRO A 115 13.22 -0.66 20.15
C PRO A 115 12.90 -2.16 20.24
N LEU A 116 12.59 -2.74 19.09
CA LEU A 116 12.54 -4.19 18.88
C LEU A 116 13.95 -4.69 18.53
N THR A 117 14.13 -6.01 18.51
CA THR A 117 15.42 -6.67 18.24
C THR A 117 16.05 -6.33 16.87
N TYR A 118 15.34 -5.62 15.99
CA TYR A 118 15.78 -5.32 14.63
C TYR A 118 16.44 -3.94 14.51
N ASN A 119 17.45 -3.88 13.64
CA ASN A 119 18.06 -2.61 13.26
C ASN A 119 17.03 -1.75 12.48
N PRO A 120 16.67 -0.55 12.98
CA PRO A 120 15.64 0.30 12.38
C PRO A 120 16.00 0.72 10.94
N VAL A 121 17.29 0.84 10.64
CA VAL A 121 17.79 1.19 9.31
C VAL A 121 17.50 0.08 8.31
N LEU A 122 17.76 -1.19 8.68
CA LEU A 122 17.49 -2.32 7.81
C LEU A 122 15.98 -2.49 7.58
N ALA A 123 15.18 -2.37 8.65
CA ALA A 123 13.72 -2.45 8.54
C ALA A 123 13.18 -1.39 7.57
N ALA A 124 13.62 -0.13 7.69
CA ALA A 124 13.24 0.95 6.78
C ALA A 124 13.72 0.73 5.34
N ALA A 125 14.95 0.24 5.16
CA ALA A 125 15.55 -0.01 3.85
C ALA A 125 14.83 -1.12 3.06
N TYR A 126 14.27 -2.13 3.73
CA TYR A 126 13.50 -3.18 3.05
C TYR A 126 12.05 -2.80 2.81
N THR A 127 11.40 -2.22 3.82
CA THR A 127 9.96 -1.92 3.76
C THR A 127 9.65 -0.74 2.84
N GLY A 128 10.53 0.27 2.82
CA GLY A 128 10.43 1.44 1.95
C GLY A 128 10.19 1.06 0.49
N PRO A 129 11.16 0.43 -0.19
CA PRO A 129 11.05 0.06 -1.60
C PRO A 129 9.88 -0.87 -1.90
N VAL A 130 9.58 -1.83 -1.02
CA VAL A 130 8.46 -2.77 -1.22
C VAL A 130 7.12 -2.03 -1.26
N VAL A 131 6.88 -1.15 -0.28
CA VAL A 131 5.67 -0.32 -0.23
C VAL A 131 5.64 0.64 -1.42
N GLY A 132 6.77 1.28 -1.74
CA GLY A 132 6.90 2.17 -2.90
C GLY A 132 6.53 1.51 -4.23
N ILE A 133 7.08 0.34 -4.50
CA ILE A 133 6.80 -0.43 -5.72
C ILE A 133 5.31 -0.82 -5.78
N ALA A 134 4.72 -1.25 -4.67
CA ALA A 134 3.30 -1.60 -4.63
C ALA A 134 2.40 -0.40 -4.99
N PHE A 135 2.65 0.77 -4.43
CA PHE A 135 1.92 2.00 -4.76
C PHE A 135 2.14 2.43 -6.22
N ALA A 136 3.39 2.38 -6.70
CA ALA A 136 3.72 2.72 -8.09
C ALA A 136 2.96 1.83 -9.09
N ILE A 137 2.92 0.51 -8.87
CA ILE A 137 2.22 -0.44 -9.73
C ILE A 137 0.72 -0.13 -9.79
N VAL A 138 0.10 0.15 -8.65
CA VAL A 138 -1.35 0.41 -8.56
C VAL A 138 -1.71 1.71 -9.28
N VAL A 139 -0.95 2.77 -9.06
CA VAL A 139 -1.15 4.07 -9.73
C VAL A 139 -0.89 3.96 -11.23
N TYR A 140 0.15 3.24 -11.64
CA TYR A 140 0.47 3.01 -13.05
C TYR A 140 -0.64 2.26 -13.78
N ARG A 141 -1.14 1.16 -13.19
CA ARG A 141 -2.24 0.38 -13.78
C ARG A 141 -3.51 1.22 -13.94
N TRP A 142 -3.77 2.11 -12.99
CA TRP A 142 -4.92 3.01 -13.07
C TRP A 142 -4.78 4.05 -14.19
N GLY A 143 -3.62 4.71 -14.28
CA GLY A 143 -3.34 5.68 -15.34
C GLY A 143 -3.46 5.05 -16.75
N ARG A 144 -2.98 3.80 -16.92
CA ARG A 144 -3.07 3.09 -18.20
C ARG A 144 -4.51 2.70 -18.58
N GLY A 145 -5.36 2.40 -17.60
CA GLY A 145 -6.78 2.06 -17.81
C GLY A 145 -7.62 3.26 -18.28
N ALA A 146 -7.37 4.44 -17.71
CA ALA A 146 -8.04 5.68 -18.11
C ALA A 146 -7.69 6.08 -19.56
N SER A 147 -6.42 5.96 -19.96
CA SER A 147 -5.99 6.26 -21.33
C SER A 147 -6.60 5.33 -22.38
N LYS A 148 -6.82 4.05 -22.06
CA LYS A 148 -7.50 3.12 -22.99
C LYS A 148 -8.98 3.48 -23.18
N ALA A 149 -9.68 3.81 -22.11
CA ALA A 149 -11.10 4.21 -22.17
C ALA A 149 -11.31 5.51 -22.97
N ALA A 150 -10.41 6.49 -22.83
CA ALA A 150 -10.44 7.74 -23.60
C ALA A 150 -10.28 7.50 -25.11
N LYS A 151 -9.33 6.63 -25.53
CA LYS A 151 -9.15 6.28 -26.95
C LYS A 151 -10.37 5.57 -27.56
N THR A 152 -10.97 4.62 -26.84
CA THR A 152 -12.17 3.91 -27.32
C THR A 152 -13.39 4.82 -27.45
N GLY A 153 -13.53 5.82 -26.56
CA GLY A 153 -14.58 6.82 -26.64
C GLY A 153 -14.45 7.77 -27.84
N SER A 154 -13.22 8.16 -28.22
CA SER A 154 -13.00 9.01 -29.40
C SER A 154 -13.37 8.30 -30.71
N ARG A 155 -13.02 7.02 -30.85
CA ARG A 155 -13.30 6.23 -32.05
C ARG A 155 -14.80 6.07 -32.34
N ARG A 156 -15.61 5.88 -31.29
CA ARG A 156 -17.08 5.77 -31.44
C ARG A 156 -17.77 7.08 -31.82
N ARG A 157 -17.15 8.23 -31.56
CA ARG A 157 -17.68 9.53 -32.00
C ARG A 157 -17.36 9.84 -33.45
N GLU A 158 -16.28 9.27 -33.99
CA GLU A 158 -15.90 9.40 -35.40
C GLU A 158 -16.68 8.45 -36.31
N GLU A 159 -17.13 7.29 -35.82
CA GLU A 159 -17.92 6.31 -36.59
C GLU A 159 -19.44 6.56 -36.55
N GLY A 160 -19.91 7.55 -35.79
CA GLY A 160 -21.33 7.83 -35.56
C GLY A 160 -21.81 9.21 -36.02
N GLY A 161 -21.00 9.94 -36.79
CA GLY A 161 -21.35 11.21 -37.45
C GLY A 161 -21.28 11.06 -38.95
#